data_AF-A0AA38FK03-F1
#
_entry.id   AF-A0AA38FK03-F1
#
_cell.length_a   1.000
_cell.length_b   1.000
_cell.length_c   1.000
_cell.angle_alpha   90.00
_cell.angle_beta   90.00
_cell.angle_gamma   90.00
#
_symmetry.space_group_name_H-M   'P 1'
#
loop_
_entity.id
_entity.type
_entity.pdbx_description
1 polymer ?
#
loop_
_entity_poly.entity_id
_entity_poly.type
_entity_poly.pdbx_seq_one_letter_code
_entity_poly.pdbx_strand_id
1 'polypeptide(L)'
;IIKAHPELQIFVGLDVDPTAHEKAKPKLQTILDENQGITSSNLKLNMQCKNFREIKYVLEQVDKNLLVDGVDGIMMDLGMSSMQNRGILKGTPNGLEGREMIESVKKSSFK
;
A
#
# COMPACT_ATOMS: atom_id res chain seq x y z
N ILE A 1 -2.96 -9.01 -2.58
CA ILE A 1 -4.36 -8.53 -2.63
C ILE A 1 -4.80 -8.36 -4.07
N ILE A 2 -4.37 -7.32 -4.81
CA ILE A 2 -4.82 -7.10 -6.21
C ILE A 2 -4.66 -8.36 -7.09
N LYS A 3 -3.47 -8.97 -7.13
CA LYS A 3 -3.23 -10.21 -7.90
C LYS A 3 -4.01 -11.44 -7.40
N ALA A 4 -4.47 -11.43 -6.15
CA ALA A 4 -5.19 -12.55 -5.54
C ALA A 4 -6.72 -12.43 -5.68
N HIS A 5 -7.22 -11.25 -6.06
CA HIS A 5 -8.64 -10.92 -6.19
C HIS A 5 -8.92 -10.34 -7.57
N PRO A 6 -8.95 -11.16 -8.64
CA PRO A 6 -9.27 -10.71 -9.99
C PRO A 6 -10.68 -10.13 -10.15
N GLU A 7 -11.57 -10.41 -9.20
CA GLU A 7 -12.92 -9.83 -9.08
C GLU A 7 -12.91 -8.37 -8.61
N LEU A 8 -11.80 -7.87 -8.06
CA LEU A 8 -11.72 -6.54 -7.47
C LEU A 8 -11.95 -5.46 -8.54
N GLN A 9 -12.87 -4.54 -8.28
CA GLN A 9 -13.24 -3.46 -9.20
C GLN A 9 -12.74 -2.08 -8.75
N ILE A 10 -12.67 -1.85 -7.44
CA ILE A 10 -12.25 -0.57 -6.86
C ILE A 10 -11.26 -0.88 -5.74
N PHE A 11 -10.12 -0.20 -5.77
CA PHE A 11 -9.15 -0.21 -4.67
C PHE A 11 -8.94 1.22 -4.20
N VAL A 12 -9.19 1.45 -2.90
CA VAL A 12 -9.00 2.75 -2.26
C VAL A 12 -7.87 2.64 -1.25
N GLY A 13 -6.75 3.31 -1.50
CA GLY A 13 -5.60 3.38 -0.60
C GLY A 13 -5.56 4.72 0.14
N LEU A 14 -5.42 4.67 1.46
CA LEU A 14 -5.25 5.85 2.31
C LEU A 14 -3.93 5.75 3.08
N ASP A 15 -3.15 6.82 3.05
CA ASP A 15 -1.97 7.00 3.91
C ASP A 15 -1.78 8.51 4.13
N VAL A 16 -1.29 8.91 5.29
CA VAL A 16 -0.95 10.32 5.58
C VAL A 16 0.45 10.69 5.10
N ASP A 17 1.32 9.70 4.88
CA ASP A 17 2.69 9.90 4.41
C ASP A 17 2.71 10.06 2.87
N PRO A 18 3.02 11.25 2.32
CA PRO A 18 3.09 11.44 0.87
C PRO A 18 4.17 10.57 0.21
N THR A 19 5.25 10.23 0.92
CA THR A 19 6.29 9.33 0.39
C THR A 19 5.76 7.91 0.18
N ALA A 20 4.77 7.47 0.97
CA ALA A 20 4.10 6.19 0.75
C ALA A 20 3.35 6.18 -0.59
N HIS A 21 2.64 7.27 -0.91
CA HIS A 21 1.92 7.43 -2.18
C HIS A 21 2.85 7.43 -3.38
N GLU A 22 3.96 8.18 -3.31
CA GLU A 22 4.98 8.24 -4.36
C GLU A 22 5.55 6.86 -4.70
N LYS A 23 5.70 5.99 -3.70
CA LYS A 23 6.22 4.63 -3.90
C LYS A 23 5.14 3.62 -4.28
N ALA A 24 3.92 3.77 -3.76
CA ALA A 24 2.84 2.83 -4.00
C ALA A 24 2.26 2.98 -5.40
N LYS A 25 2.01 4.23 -5.86
CA LYS A 25 1.38 4.51 -7.15
C LYS A 25 2.07 3.84 -8.35
N PRO A 26 3.40 3.95 -8.56
CA PRO A 26 4.06 3.30 -9.70
C PRO A 26 3.98 1.78 -9.61
N LYS A 27 4.15 1.20 -8.40
CA LYS A 27 4.07 -0.26 -8.21
C LYS A 27 2.68 -0.80 -8.51
N LEU A 28 1.63 -0.10 -8.06
CA LEU A 28 0.25 -0.48 -8.32
C LEU A 28 -0.10 -0.32 -9.81
N GLN A 29 0.40 0.73 -10.46
CA GLN A 29 0.22 0.91 -11.90
C GLN A 29 0.90 -0.19 -12.70
N THR A 30 2.15 -0.56 -12.37
CA THR A 30 2.83 -1.69 -13.00
C THR A 30 2.03 -2.98 -12.84
N ILE A 31 1.47 -3.22 -11.64
CA ILE A 31 0.59 -4.38 -11.41
C ILE A 31 -0.64 -4.31 -12.31
N LEU A 32 -1.30 -3.16 -12.45
CA LEU A 32 -2.44 -3.03 -13.37
C LEU A 32 -2.04 -3.35 -14.81
N ASP A 33 -0.93 -2.78 -15.28
CA ASP A 33 -0.46 -2.95 -16.65
C ASP A 33 -0.08 -4.41 -16.95
N GLU A 34 0.54 -5.11 -15.98
CA GLU A 34 0.81 -6.54 -16.05
C GLU A 34 -0.46 -7.40 -16.09
N ASN A 35 -1.55 -6.91 -15.49
CA ASN A 35 -2.82 -7.63 -15.41
C ASN A 35 -3.80 -7.27 -16.54
N GLN A 36 -3.44 -6.36 -17.45
CA GLN A 36 -4.20 -6.08 -18.67
C GLN A 36 -4.22 -7.34 -19.57
N GLY A 37 -5.23 -8.18 -19.36
CA GLY A 37 -5.43 -9.45 -20.06
C GLY A 37 -5.76 -10.64 -19.16
N ILE A 38 -5.55 -10.53 -17.83
CA ILE A 38 -5.84 -11.59 -16.85
C ILE A 38 -7.11 -11.26 -16.05
N THR A 39 -7.32 -9.99 -15.70
CA THR A 39 -8.50 -9.55 -14.95
C THR A 39 -9.57 -9.04 -15.92
N SER A 40 -10.78 -9.60 -15.85
CA SER A 40 -11.94 -9.11 -16.61
C SER A 40 -12.48 -7.78 -16.08
N SER A 41 -12.05 -7.35 -14.89
CA SER A 41 -12.43 -6.09 -14.27
C SER A 41 -11.44 -4.97 -14.62
N ASN A 42 -11.97 -3.83 -15.07
CA ASN A 42 -11.25 -2.56 -15.13
C ASN A 42 -11.06 -2.02 -13.71
N LEU A 43 -10.08 -2.56 -12.97
CA LEU A 43 -9.77 -2.13 -11.60
C LEU A 43 -9.44 -0.63 -11.55
N LYS A 44 -10.21 0.12 -10.76
CA LYS A 44 -10.00 1.55 -10.49
C LYS A 44 -9.16 1.74 -9.24
N LEU A 45 -7.98 2.34 -9.38
CA LEU A 45 -7.13 2.73 -8.24
C LEU A 45 -7.44 4.16 -7.79
N ASN A 46 -7.72 4.33 -6.49
CA ASN A 46 -7.93 5.63 -5.85
C ASN A 46 -6.99 5.75 -4.65
N MET A 47 -5.88 6.47 -4.80
CA MET A 47 -4.92 6.71 -3.73
C MET A 47 -5.12 8.12 -3.17
N GLN A 48 -5.39 8.24 -1.87
CA GLN A 48 -5.67 9.53 -1.21
C GLN A 48 -4.71 9.77 -0.04
N CYS A 49 -4.08 10.95 -0.04
CA CYS A 49 -3.21 11.39 1.05
C CYS A 49 -4.05 11.94 2.21
N LYS A 50 -4.67 11.02 2.97
CA LYS A 50 -5.64 11.32 4.03
C LYS A 50 -5.53 10.31 5.17
N ASN A 51 -6.00 10.71 6.35
CA ASN A 51 -6.07 9.81 7.50
C ASN A 51 -7.22 8.80 7.32
N PHE A 52 -7.05 7.56 7.79
CA PHE A 52 -8.11 6.54 7.74
C PHE A 52 -9.39 6.95 8.50
N ARG A 53 -9.31 7.89 9.45
CA ARG A 53 -10.48 8.48 10.11
C ARG A 53 -11.41 9.21 9.13
N GLU A 54 -10.88 9.67 8.00
CA GLU A 54 -11.64 10.32 6.94
C GLU A 54 -12.22 9.33 5.91
N ILE A 55 -12.22 8.01 6.19
CA ILE A 55 -12.63 6.99 5.22
C ILE A 55 -14.02 7.25 4.63
N LYS A 56 -15.00 7.68 5.43
CA LYS A 56 -16.36 7.99 4.93
C LYS A 56 -16.34 9.10 3.88
N TYR A 57 -15.60 10.17 4.15
CA TYR A 57 -15.45 11.31 3.25
C TYR A 57 -14.70 10.93 1.96
N VAL A 58 -13.73 10.01 2.06
CA VAL A 58 -13.02 9.49 0.90
C VAL A 58 -13.91 8.59 0.05
N LEU A 59 -14.65 7.68 0.67
CA LEU A 59 -15.57 6.79 -0.04
C LEU A 59 -16.64 7.60 -0.81
N GLU A 60 -17.21 8.64 -0.18
CA GLU A 60 -18.18 9.54 -0.83
C GLU A 60 -17.64 10.21 -2.10
N GLN A 61 -16.36 10.57 -2.10
CA GLN A 61 -15.71 11.21 -3.25
C GLN A 61 -15.37 10.23 -4.37
N VAL A 62 -15.02 8.99 -4.02
CA VAL A 62 -14.67 7.95 -5.00
C VAL A 62 -15.92 7.48 -5.72
N ASP A 63 -16.95 7.10 -4.97
CA ASP A 63 -18.26 6.73 -5.49
C ASP A 63 -19.28 6.83 -4.36
N LYS A 64 -20.33 7.65 -4.56
CA LYS A 64 -21.39 7.87 -3.58
C LYS A 64 -22.10 6.57 -3.18
N ASN A 65 -22.14 5.59 -4.08
CA ASN A 65 -22.77 4.31 -3.82
C ASN A 65 -21.97 3.47 -2.80
N LEU A 66 -20.65 3.69 -2.64
CA LEU A 66 -19.83 2.96 -1.65
C LEU A 66 -20.24 3.24 -0.20
N LEU A 67 -20.92 4.36 0.07
CA LEU A 67 -21.49 4.63 1.39
C LEU A 67 -22.82 3.94 1.63
N VAL A 68 -23.55 3.60 0.56
CA VAL A 68 -24.87 2.97 0.60
C VAL A 68 -24.72 1.45 0.56
N ASP A 69 -23.95 0.95 -0.40
CA ASP A 69 -23.72 -0.47 -0.66
C ASP A 69 -22.61 -1.04 0.25
N GLY A 70 -21.74 -0.17 0.75
CA GLY A 70 -20.60 -0.54 1.58
C GLY A 70 -19.36 -0.93 0.78
N VAL A 71 -18.44 -1.62 1.45
CA VAL A 71 -17.19 -2.13 0.86
C VAL A 71 -17.04 -3.61 1.20
N ASP A 72 -16.50 -4.39 0.27
CA ASP A 72 -16.34 -5.85 0.44
C ASP A 72 -15.27 -6.22 1.48
N GLY A 73 -14.32 -5.32 1.73
CA GLY A 73 -13.26 -5.56 2.68
C GLY A 73 -12.49 -4.30 3.05
N ILE A 74 -12.02 -4.27 4.31
CA ILE A 74 -11.14 -3.24 4.82
C ILE A 74 -9.88 -3.92 5.34
N MET A 75 -8.73 -3.50 4.85
CA MET A 75 -7.44 -3.91 5.40
C MET A 75 -6.75 -2.70 6.02
N MET A 76 -6.31 -2.85 7.27
CA MET A 76 -5.59 -1.81 8.00
C MET A 76 -4.28 -2.39 8.52
N ASP A 77 -3.17 -1.78 8.10
CA ASP A 77 -1.86 -2.01 8.71
C ASP A 77 -1.61 -0.85 9.68
N LEU A 78 -1.60 -1.15 10.98
CA LEU A 78 -1.48 -0.16 12.04
C LEU A 78 -0.06 -0.21 12.61
N GLY A 79 0.69 0.86 12.42
CA GLY A 79 2.05 0.97 12.92
C GLY A 79 2.81 2.11 12.27
N MET A 80 4.07 2.25 12.63
CA MET A 80 4.99 3.15 11.91
C MET A 80 5.57 2.43 10.72
N SER A 81 5.61 3.13 9.57
CA SER A 81 6.28 2.59 8.40
C SER A 81 7.79 2.55 8.62
N SER A 82 8.47 1.63 7.96
CA SER A 82 9.95 1.60 7.96
C SER A 82 10.56 2.88 7.36
N MET A 83 9.80 3.61 6.54
CA MET A 83 10.20 4.91 5.98
C MET A 83 10.27 5.99 7.06
N GLN A 84 9.28 6.01 7.96
CA GLN A 84 9.26 6.92 9.11
C GLN A 84 10.42 6.61 10.07
N ASN A 85 10.70 5.33 10.32
CA ASN A 85 11.82 4.93 11.17
C ASN A 85 13.17 5.40 10.61
N ARG A 86 13.38 5.33 9.28
CA ARG A 86 14.61 5.84 8.64
C ARG A 86 14.74 7.36 8.73
N GLY A 87 13.63 8.10 8.75
CA GLY A 87 13.61 9.55 8.98
C GLY A 87 14.02 9.94 10.41
N ILE A 88 13.57 9.18 11.41
CA ILE A 88 13.94 9.37 12.82
C ILE A 88 15.46 9.21 13.01
N LEU A 89 16.08 8.23 12.36
CA LEU A 89 17.54 8.01 12.41
C LEU A 89 18.36 9.14 11.74
N LYS A 90 17.77 9.89 10.80
CA LYS A 90 18.44 11.06 10.18
C LYS A 90 18.46 12.29 11.08
N GLY A 91 17.61 12.36 12.11
CA GLY A 91 17.53 13.47 13.06
C GLY A 91 18.41 13.32 14.30
N THR A 92 19.09 12.18 14.47
CA THR A 92 20.00 11.96 15.59
C THR A 92 21.45 12.33 15.20
N PRO A 93 22.20 13.11 16.01
CA PRO A 93 23.54 13.59 15.68
C PRO A 93 24.61 12.49 15.53
N ASN A 94 24.27 11.22 15.76
CA ASN A 94 25.16 10.06 15.61
C ASN A 94 24.71 9.11 14.48
N GLY A 95 24.24 9.67 13.36
CA GLY A 95 23.81 8.90 12.18
C GLY A 95 24.98 8.31 11.38
N LEU A 96 25.77 7.42 11.98
CA LEU A 96 26.68 6.53 11.26
C LEU A 96 26.31 5.06 11.54
N GLU A 97 26.01 4.38 10.44
CA GLU A 97 26.03 2.91 10.26
C GLU A 97 24.92 2.06 10.92
N GLY A 98 23.68 2.30 10.52
CA GLY A 98 22.64 1.27 10.54
C GLY A 98 22.80 0.32 9.35
N ARG A 99 23.66 -0.68 9.52
CA ARG A 99 23.92 -1.82 8.63
C ARG A 99 22.67 -2.30 7.90
N GLU A 100 22.76 -2.48 6.58
CA GLU A 100 21.87 -3.37 5.84
C GLU A 100 22.04 -4.78 6.42
N MET A 101 21.11 -5.23 7.27
CA MET A 101 20.90 -6.66 7.46
C MET A 101 20.20 -7.20 6.21
N ILE A 102 21.01 -7.60 5.23
CA ILE A 102 20.58 -8.55 4.22
C ILE A 102 20.66 -9.92 4.89
N GLU A 103 19.55 -10.40 5.46
CA GLU A 103 19.42 -11.81 5.83
C GLU A 103 19.42 -12.65 4.54
N SER A 104 20.58 -13.25 4.23
CA SER A 104 20.66 -14.35 3.26
C SER A 104 20.47 -15.66 4.01
N VAL A 105 19.26 -16.22 3.96
CA VAL A 105 18.99 -17.57 4.48
C VAL A 105 19.69 -18.58 3.57
N LYS A 106 20.86 -19.06 3.97
CA LYS A 106 21.53 -20.22 3.35
C LYS A 106 20.89 -21.49 3.93
N LYS A 107 20.12 -22.23 3.12
CA LYS A 107 19.68 -23.59 3.46
C LYS A 107 20.92 -24.46 3.69
N SER A 108 21.07 -25.00 4.89
CA SER A 108 22.02 -26.08 5.16
C SER A 108 21.37 -27.40 4.75
N SER A 109 21.82 -27.98 3.64
CA SER A 109 21.54 -29.40 3.35
C SER A 109 22.44 -30.24 4.25
N PHE A 110 21.82 -30.96 5.18
CA PHE A 110 22.46 -32.11 5.82
C PHE A 110 22.73 -33.18 4.75
N LYS A 111 23.95 -33.72 4.76
CA LYS A 111 24.25 -35.06 4.28
C LYS A 111 24.77 -35.85 5.48
#